data_AF-A0A1G1M3E0-F1
#
_entry.id   AF-A0A1G1M3E0-F1
#
_cell.length_a   1.000
_cell.length_b   1.000
_cell.length_c   1.000
_cell.angle_alpha   90.00
_cell.angle_beta   90.00
_cell.angle_gamma   90.00
#
_symmetry.space_group_name_H-M   'P 1'
#
loop_
_entity.id
_entity.type
_entity.pdbx_description
1 polymer ?
#
loop_
_entity_poly.entity_id
_entity_poly.type
_entity_poly.pdbx_seq_one_letter_code
_entity_poly.pdbx_strand_id
1 'polypeptide(L)'
;MENLMNLWDRVLTERAWSWAVIGVGFLVLFLLVRGFFLHTLIKRARSINSKWFHEIKKAYTKKCIGGWILFLVSFLILIFFWQSANFKQASLYEVGMIFLIILTVLFAILSHVIAFGISVIHVLKQLENNQMTL
;
A
#
# COMPACT_ATOMS: atom_id res chain seq x y z
N MET A 1 31.75 2.49 0.40
CA MET A 1 31.06 2.76 1.67
C MET A 1 31.05 4.25 2.01
N GLU A 2 32.17 4.97 1.90
CA GLU A 2 32.22 6.43 2.14
C GLU A 2 31.21 7.25 1.31
N ASN A 3 31.08 6.95 0.01
CA ASN A 3 30.11 7.65 -0.85
C ASN A 3 28.64 7.45 -0.42
N LEU A 4 28.31 6.29 0.16
CA LEU A 4 26.96 6.00 0.66
C LEU A 4 26.68 6.72 1.99
N MET A 5 27.67 6.77 2.89
CA MET A 5 27.57 7.55 4.14
C MET A 5 27.42 9.04 3.85
N ASN A 6 28.22 9.59 2.92
CA ASN A 6 28.11 10.99 2.51
C ASN A 6 26.75 11.32 1.87
N LEU A 7 26.17 10.39 1.11
CA LEU A 7 24.81 10.53 0.58
C LEU A 7 23.76 10.52 1.69
N TRP A 8 23.87 9.61 2.66
CA TRP A 8 22.94 9.51 3.77
C TRP A 8 22.97 10.74 4.68
N ASP A 9 24.17 11.24 4.99
CA ASP A 9 24.33 12.47 5.77
C ASP A 9 23.75 13.67 5.03
N ARG A 10 23.93 13.75 3.71
CA ARG A 10 23.31 14.80 2.90
C ARG A 10 21.79 14.72 2.91
N VAL A 11 21.22 13.53 2.80
CA VAL A 11 19.77 13.26 2.87
C VAL A 11 19.19 13.65 4.23
N LEU A 12 19.91 13.37 5.32
CA LEU A 12 19.49 13.71 6.68
C LEU A 12 19.62 15.21 6.99
N THR A 13 20.59 15.88 6.39
CA THR A 13 20.88 17.31 6.62
C THR A 13 19.97 18.19 5.76
N GLU A 14 19.78 17.86 4.48
CA GLU A 14 19.00 18.65 3.53
C GLU A 14 17.55 18.13 3.39
N ARG A 15 16.77 18.20 4.49
CA ARG A 15 15.40 17.66 4.56
C ARG A 15 14.39 18.28 3.61
N ALA A 16 14.67 19.49 3.11
CA ALA A 16 13.78 20.24 2.22
C ALA A 16 13.53 19.54 0.87
N TRP A 17 14.48 18.76 0.35
CA TRP A 17 14.29 17.97 -0.88
C TRP A 17 14.25 16.47 -0.62
N SER A 18 14.92 15.99 0.44
CA SER A 18 15.05 14.56 0.67
C SER A 18 13.73 13.87 1.03
N TRP A 19 12.73 14.61 1.53
CA TRP A 19 11.38 14.07 1.74
C TRP A 19 10.75 13.53 0.46
N ALA A 20 11.04 14.13 -0.70
CA ALA A 20 10.51 13.68 -1.97
C ALA A 20 11.12 12.32 -2.36
N VAL A 21 12.42 12.14 -2.13
CA VAL A 21 13.11 10.87 -2.37
C VAL A 21 12.59 9.78 -1.44
N ILE A 22 12.46 10.08 -0.14
CA ILE A 22 11.88 9.14 0.83
C ILE A 22 10.43 8.81 0.49
N GLY A 23 9.64 9.81 0.09
CA GLY A 23 8.26 9.62 -0.33
C GLY A 23 8.14 8.72 -1.57
N VAL A 24 8.96 8.96 -2.60
CA VAL A 24 8.99 8.11 -3.80
C VAL A 24 9.42 6.69 -3.44
N GLY A 25 10.45 6.52 -2.62
CA GLY A 25 10.89 5.21 -2.15
C GLY A 25 9.79 4.46 -1.39
N PHE A 26 9.06 5.17 -0.53
CA PHE A 26 7.95 4.61 0.22
C PHE A 26 6.76 4.22 -0.67
N LEU A 27 6.42 5.04 -1.67
CA LEU A 27 5.40 4.71 -2.67
C LEU A 27 5.79 3.44 -3.44
N VAL A 28 7.03 3.36 -3.92
CA VAL A 28 7.54 2.18 -4.64
C VAL A 28 7.45 0.94 -3.75
N LEU A 29 7.92 1.05 -2.50
CA LEU A 29 7.85 -0.06 -1.54
C LEU A 29 6.41 -0.51 -1.30
N PHE A 30 5.47 0.43 -1.09
CA PHE A 30 4.05 0.11 -0.92
C PHE A 30 3.48 -0.61 -2.15
N LEU A 31 3.78 -0.13 -3.36
CA LEU A 31 3.31 -0.75 -4.59
C LEU A 31 3.87 -2.17 -4.77
N LEU A 32 5.14 -2.39 -4.43
CA LEU A 32 5.78 -3.71 -4.47
C LEU A 32 5.15 -4.67 -3.47
N VAL A 33 5.01 -4.28 -2.21
CA VAL A 33 4.44 -5.13 -1.16
C VAL A 33 2.97 -5.43 -1.45
N ARG A 34 2.18 -4.41 -1.80
CA ARG A 34 0.79 -4.61 -2.23
C ARG A 34 0.71 -5.52 -3.45
N GLY A 35 1.58 -5.29 -4.43
CA GLY A 35 1.71 -6.11 -5.63
C GLY A 35 1.98 -7.57 -5.29
N PHE A 36 2.90 -7.84 -4.37
CA PHE A 36 3.23 -9.18 -3.89
C PHE A 36 2.02 -9.90 -3.29
N PHE A 37 1.28 -9.26 -2.37
CA PHE A 37 0.08 -9.86 -1.77
C PHE A 37 -1.05 -10.08 -2.78
N LEU A 38 -1.30 -9.11 -3.67
CA LEU A 38 -2.36 -9.23 -4.67
C LEU A 38 -1.98 -10.16 -5.83
N HIS A 39 -0.70 -10.33 -6.14
CA HIS A 39 -0.24 -11.11 -7.30
C HIS A 39 -0.77 -12.54 -7.25
N THR A 40 -0.62 -13.22 -6.12
CA THR A 40 -1.09 -14.59 -5.94
C THR A 40 -2.61 -14.70 -6.12
N LEU A 41 -3.37 -13.74 -5.59
CA LEU A 41 -4.82 -13.70 -5.71
C LEU A 41 -5.28 -13.42 -7.15
N ILE A 42 -4.62 -12.47 -7.82
CA ILE A 42 -4.87 -12.12 -9.21
C ILE A 42 -4.56 -13.31 -10.13
N LYS A 43 -3.43 -13.99 -9.91
CA LYS A 43 -3.04 -15.16 -10.70
C LYS A 43 -4.09 -16.27 -10.59
N ARG A 44 -4.56 -16.57 -9.37
CA ARG A 44 -5.62 -17.56 -9.13
C ARG A 44 -6.97 -17.13 -9.72
N ALA A 45 -7.37 -15.88 -9.56
CA ALA A 45 -8.62 -15.38 -10.14
C ALA A 45 -8.62 -15.44 -11.67
N ARG A 46 -7.47 -15.12 -12.29
CA ARG A 46 -7.30 -15.20 -13.75
C ARG A 46 -7.33 -16.63 -14.28
N SER A 47 -6.76 -17.60 -13.55
CA SER A 47 -6.75 -19.00 -13.98
C SER A 47 -8.13 -19.67 -13.95
N ILE A 48 -9.08 -19.15 -13.17
CA ILE A 48 -10.45 -19.67 -13.14
C ILE A 48 -11.17 -19.32 -14.45
N ASN A 49 -11.25 -18.03 -14.78
CA ASN A 49 -11.87 -17.57 -16.02
C ASN A 49 -11.43 -16.13 -16.32
N SER A 50 -10.92 -15.89 -17.53
CA SER A 50 -10.43 -14.56 -17.93
C SER A 50 -11.54 -13.50 -18.03
N LYS A 51 -12.78 -13.90 -18.39
CA LYS A 51 -13.94 -13.00 -18.43
C LYS A 51 -14.35 -12.58 -17.02
N TRP A 52 -14.43 -13.54 -16.09
CA TRP A 52 -14.78 -13.24 -14.70
C TRP A 52 -13.73 -12.37 -14.03
N PHE A 53 -12.45 -12.59 -14.35
CA PHE A 53 -11.37 -11.73 -13.85
C PHE A 53 -11.54 -10.26 -14.25
N HIS A 54 -12.05 -9.97 -15.45
CA HIS A 54 -12.30 -8.59 -15.87
C HIS A 54 -13.36 -7.91 -14.99
N GLU A 55 -14.45 -8.63 -14.68
CA GLU A 55 -15.50 -8.13 -13.78
C GLU A 55 -14.98 -7.97 -12.34
N ILE A 56 -14.16 -8.92 -11.86
CA ILE A 56 -13.53 -8.81 -10.53
C ILE A 56 -12.64 -7.57 -10.46
N LYS A 57 -11.85 -7.30 -11.50
CA LYS A 57 -10.99 -6.11 -11.58
C LYS A 57 -11.80 -4.81 -11.57
N LYS A 58 -12.93 -4.78 -12.30
CA LYS A 58 -13.86 -3.65 -12.34
C LYS A 58 -14.54 -3.42 -10.99
N ALA A 59 -14.95 -4.48 -10.31
CA ALA A 59 -15.52 -4.39 -8.96
C ALA A 59 -14.46 -3.94 -7.93
N TYR A 60 -13.23 -4.44 -8.03
CA TYR A 60 -12.11 -4.09 -7.16
C TYR A 60 -11.75 -2.61 -7.26
N THR A 61 -11.64 -2.07 -8.47
CA THR A 61 -11.27 -0.65 -8.70
C THR A 61 -12.23 0.32 -8.03
N LYS A 62 -13.52 -0.05 -7.91
CA LYS A 62 -14.51 0.75 -7.16
C LYS A 62 -14.35 0.63 -5.64
N LYS A 63 -13.91 -0.53 -5.14
CA LYS A 63 -13.83 -0.82 -3.69
C LYS A 63 -12.45 -0.54 -3.09
N CYS A 64 -11.40 -0.36 -3.89
CA CYS A 64 -10.04 -0.19 -3.40
C CYS A 64 -9.70 1.21 -2.89
N ILE A 65 -10.63 2.17 -2.97
CA ILE A 65 -10.43 3.55 -2.52
C ILE A 65 -10.02 3.62 -1.03
N GLY A 66 -10.62 2.79 -0.18
CA GLY A 66 -10.29 2.76 1.25
C GLY A 66 -8.80 2.45 1.52
N GLY A 67 -8.23 1.48 0.77
CA GLY A 67 -6.81 1.15 0.87
C GLY A 67 -5.90 2.29 0.43
N TRP A 68 -6.29 3.02 -0.61
CA TRP A 68 -5.55 4.21 -1.07
C TRP A 68 -5.63 5.38 -0.09
N ILE A 69 -6.78 5.60 0.55
CA ILE A 69 -6.92 6.62 1.59
C ILE A 69 -6.01 6.30 2.78
N LEU A 70 -6.01 5.05 3.27
CA LEU A 70 -5.13 4.62 4.36
C LEU A 70 -3.65 4.76 3.99
N PHE A 71 -3.28 4.42 2.75
CA PHE A 71 -1.92 4.66 2.25
C PHE A 71 -1.58 6.16 2.26
N LEU A 72 -2.47 7.02 1.79
CA LEU A 72 -2.24 8.46 1.77
C LEU A 72 -2.06 9.02 3.19
N VAL A 73 -2.84 8.55 4.17
CA VAL A 73 -2.66 8.92 5.58
C VAL A 73 -1.28 8.51 6.07
N SER A 74 -0.86 7.27 5.83
CA SER A 74 0.46 6.78 6.20
C SER A 74 1.59 7.58 5.53
N PHE A 75 1.42 7.91 4.25
CA PHE A 75 2.35 8.71 3.47
C PHE A 75 2.52 10.13 4.04
N LEU A 76 1.40 10.78 4.41
CA LEU A 76 1.45 12.10 5.05
C LEU A 76 2.15 12.02 6.41
N ILE A 77 1.83 11.02 7.25
CA ILE A 77 2.50 10.80 8.52
C ILE A 77 4.01 10.65 8.31
N LEU A 78 4.44 9.87 7.31
CA LEU A 78 5.85 9.71 6.97
C LEU A 78 6.51 11.04 6.59
N ILE A 79 5.88 11.85 5.73
CA ILE A 79 6.44 13.15 5.32
C ILE A 79 6.58 14.08 6.52
N PHE A 80 5.54 14.21 7.34
CA PHE A 80 5.59 15.04 8.54
C PHE A 80 6.66 14.56 9.51
N PHE A 81 6.71 13.24 9.74
CA PHE A 81 7.72 12.63 10.59
C PHE A 81 9.13 12.85 10.06
N TRP A 82 9.36 12.72 8.75
CA TRP A 82 10.67 12.98 8.14
C TRP A 82 11.14 14.42 8.37
N GLN A 83 10.23 15.39 8.27
CA GLN A 83 10.56 16.79 8.49
C GLN A 83 10.87 17.08 9.98
N SER A 84 10.08 16.52 10.92
CA SER A 84 10.15 16.89 12.33
C SER A 84 11.02 15.99 13.21
N ALA A 85 11.33 14.76 12.82
CA ALA A 85 11.97 13.77 13.69
C ALA A 85 13.42 14.13 14.03
N ASN A 86 13.86 13.82 15.25
CA ASN A 86 15.27 13.94 15.62
C ASN A 86 16.00 12.60 15.46
N PHE A 87 16.47 12.31 14.24
CA PHE A 87 17.17 11.06 13.93
C PHE A 87 18.54 10.89 14.63
N LYS A 88 19.09 11.95 15.25
CA LYS A 88 20.36 11.83 16.02
C LYS A 88 20.15 11.27 17.42
N GLN A 89 18.93 11.37 17.96
CA GLN A 89 18.61 10.89 19.29
C GLN A 89 17.20 10.30 19.28
N ALA A 90 17.10 9.05 18.84
CA ALA A 90 15.84 8.33 18.79
C ALA A 90 15.25 8.19 20.20
N SER A 91 14.13 8.86 20.44
CA SER A 91 13.33 8.71 21.66
C SER A 91 12.19 7.70 21.44
N LEU A 92 11.44 7.42 22.50
CA LEU A 92 10.24 6.58 22.42
C LEU A 92 9.23 7.12 21.40
N TYR A 93 9.17 8.45 21.21
CA TYR A 93 8.30 9.09 20.24
C TYR A 93 8.66 8.68 18.80
N GLU A 94 9.93 8.76 18.40
CA GLU A 94 10.37 8.37 17.05
C GLU A 94 10.06 6.90 16.77
N VAL A 95 10.31 6.02 17.74
CA VAL A 95 10.01 4.59 17.63
C VAL A 95 8.50 4.36 17.47
N GLY A 96 7.69 5.04 18.27
CA GLY A 96 6.23 4.98 18.20
C GLY A 96 5.69 5.46 16.85
N MET A 97 6.26 6.53 16.29
CA MET A 97 5.89 7.05 14.97
C MET A 97 6.23 6.07 13.85
N ILE A 98 7.43 5.47 13.89
CA ILE A 98 7.82 4.43 12.91
C ILE A 98 6.85 3.24 13.00
N PHE A 99 6.52 2.78 14.21
CA PHE A 99 5.56 1.70 14.41
C PHE A 99 4.18 2.06 13.83
N LEU A 100 3.69 3.27 14.08
CA LEU A 100 2.42 3.75 13.55
C LEU A 100 2.41 3.82 12.02
N ILE A 101 3.51 4.27 11.40
CA ILE A 101 3.67 4.28 9.94
C ILE A 101 3.57 2.84 9.41
N ILE A 102 4.31 1.90 9.99
CA ILE A 102 4.28 0.49 9.58
C ILE A 102 2.86 -0.08 9.73
N LEU A 103 2.21 0.15 10.88
CA LEU A 103 0.87 -0.36 11.16
C LEU A 103 -0.18 0.18 10.18
N THR A 104 -0.12 1.47 9.86
CA THR A 104 -1.03 2.09 8.89
C THR A 104 -0.82 1.58 7.47
N VAL A 105 0.43 1.31 7.06
CA VAL A 105 0.73 0.62 5.78
C VAL A 105 0.13 -0.77 5.75
N LEU A 106 0.26 -1.54 6.84
CA LEU A 106 -0.31 -2.88 6.91
C LEU A 106 -1.83 -2.85 6.79
N PHE A 107 -2.51 -1.90 7.44
CA PHE A 107 -3.96 -1.71 7.28
C PHE A 107 -4.33 -1.30 5.85
N ALA A 108 -3.55 -0.46 5.18
CA ALA A 108 -3.78 -0.12 3.77
C ALA A 108 -3.68 -1.36 2.86
N ILE A 109 -2.68 -2.21 3.07
CA ILE A 109 -2.51 -3.47 2.33
C ILE A 109 -3.68 -4.44 2.61
N LEU A 110 -4.03 -4.64 3.89
CA LEU A 110 -5.15 -5.50 4.28
C LEU A 110 -6.46 -5.00 3.65
N SER A 111 -6.70 -3.70 3.64
CA SER A 111 -7.86 -3.09 2.97
C SER A 111 -7.90 -3.43 1.49
N HIS A 112 -6.77 -3.39 0.77
CA HIS A 112 -6.71 -3.83 -0.63
C HIS A 112 -7.01 -5.33 -0.81
N VAL A 113 -6.50 -6.18 0.08
CA VAL A 113 -6.77 -7.62 0.03
C VAL A 113 -8.26 -7.92 0.28
N ILE A 114 -8.85 -7.29 1.30
CA ILE A 114 -10.27 -7.41 1.62
C ILE A 114 -11.12 -6.90 0.44
N ALA A 115 -10.81 -5.74 -0.12
CA ALA A 115 -11.51 -5.19 -1.28
C ALA A 115 -11.46 -6.14 -2.49
N PHE A 116 -10.33 -6.82 -2.70
CA PHE A 116 -10.22 -7.86 -3.73
C PHE A 116 -11.11 -9.05 -3.41
N GLY A 117 -11.06 -9.59 -2.18
CA GLY A 117 -11.89 -10.71 -1.74
C GLY A 117 -13.40 -10.43 -1.89
N ILE A 118 -13.87 -9.26 -1.43
CA ILE A 118 -15.26 -8.82 -1.59
C ILE A 118 -15.64 -8.76 -3.08
N SER A 119 -14.73 -8.31 -3.94
CA SER A 119 -14.98 -8.22 -5.38
C SER A 119 -15.10 -9.58 -6.05
N VAL A 120 -14.31 -10.56 -5.61
CA VAL A 120 -14.46 -11.97 -6.03
C VAL A 120 -15.82 -12.51 -5.63
N ILE A 121 -16.19 -12.40 -4.35
CA ILE A 121 -17.48 -12.89 -3.83
C ILE A 121 -18.65 -12.23 -4.56
N HIS A 122 -18.57 -10.91 -4.79
CA HIS A 122 -19.60 -10.17 -5.49
C HIS A 122 -19.84 -10.70 -6.92
N VAL A 123 -18.78 -10.95 -7.68
CA VAL A 123 -18.88 -11.49 -9.05
C VAL A 123 -19.40 -12.92 -9.05
N LEU A 124 -18.93 -13.77 -8.12
CA LEU A 124 -19.43 -15.14 -8.00
C LEU A 124 -20.93 -15.18 -7.71
N LYS A 125 -21.41 -14.35 -6.78
CA LYS A 125 -22.84 -14.24 -6.45
C LYS A 125 -23.67 -13.75 -7.64
N GLN A 126 -23.12 -12.82 -8.43
CA GLN A 126 -23.79 -12.35 -9.65
C GLN A 126 -23.93 -13.47 -10.69
N LEU A 127 -22.91 -14.32 -10.83
CA LEU A 127 -22.93 -15.45 -11.75
C LEU A 127 -23.93 -16.52 -11.32
N GLU A 128 -23.96 -16.87 -10.03
CA GLU A 128 -24.91 -17.82 -9.45
C GLU A 128 -26.36 -17.37 -9.69
N ASN A 129 -26.67 -16.10 -9.40
CA ASN A 129 -28.00 -15.54 -9.64
C ASN A 129 -28.42 -15.61 -11.12
N ASN A 130 -27.49 -15.31 -12.04
CA ASN A 130 -27.78 -15.37 -13.47
C ASN A 130 -28.03 -16.79 -13.98
N GLN A 131 -27.46 -17.81 -13.33
CA GLN A 131 -27.70 -19.23 -13.67
C GLN A 131 -29.06 -19.73 -13.15
N MET A 132 -29.56 -19.21 -12.03
CA MET A 132 -30.87 -19.58 -11.48
C MET A 132 -32.06 -18.92 -12.20
N THR A 133 -31.80 -17.90 -13.04
CA THR A 133 -32.83 -17.18 -13.81
C THR A 133 -32.98 -17.67 -15.26
N LEU A 134 -32.19 -18.67 -15.67
CA LEU A 134 -32.23 -19.32 -16.99
C LEU A 134 -32.90 -20.68 -16.88
#